data_AF-A0A847KMY6-F1
#
_entry.id   AF-A0A847KMY6-F1
#
_cell.length_a   1.000
_cell.length_b   1.000
_cell.length_c   1.000
_cell.angle_alpha   90.00
_cell.angle_beta   90.00
_cell.angle_gamma   90.00
#
_symmetry.space_group_name_H-M   'P 1'
#
loop_
_entity.id
_entity.type
_entity.pdbx_description
1 polymer ?
#
loop_
_entity_poly.entity_id
_entity_poly.type
_entity_poly.pdbx_seq_one_letter_code
_entity_poly.pdbx_strand_id
1 'polypeptide(L)'
;METDYDILILGGGPAGLTAGIYAARARRRVLILDTGTLGGQTVLTHAVANYPGVPTTTGRELSQAMAQQARDFGCEIKAFARIASLDLSGEVKSVTLKNGTRLTARAAIIATGGVPRTLGVDGEDRFTGHGISYCATCDGDFFTGLPIAVVGGGNSALEEA
;
A
#
# COMPACT_ATOMS: atom_id res chain seq x y z
N MET A 1 -5.49 27.43 14.32
CA MET A 1 -6.00 27.20 12.95
C MET A 1 -6.86 25.95 12.93
N GLU A 2 -8.02 26.04 12.28
CA GLU A 2 -8.91 24.90 12.00
C GLU A 2 -8.42 24.20 10.72
N THR A 3 -8.46 22.87 10.69
CA THR A 3 -8.04 22.04 9.56
C THR A 3 -9.15 21.04 9.23
N ASP A 4 -9.22 20.60 7.97
CA ASP A 4 -10.27 19.66 7.53
C ASP A 4 -10.21 18.33 8.29
N TYR A 5 -8.98 17.85 8.55
CA TYR A 5 -8.67 16.62 9.25
C TYR A 5 -7.62 16.87 10.34
N ASP A 6 -7.50 15.94 11.29
CA ASP A 6 -6.35 15.91 12.19
C ASP A 6 -5.13 15.32 11.47
N ILE A 7 -5.34 14.25 10.69
CA ILE A 7 -4.29 13.49 10.03
C ILE A 7 -4.70 13.14 8.59
N LEU A 8 -3.81 13.44 7.64
CA LEU A 8 -3.88 12.95 6.26
C LEU A 8 -2.92 11.77 6.08
N ILE A 9 -3.41 10.65 5.55
CA ILE A 9 -2.60 9.47 5.27
C ILE A 9 -2.50 9.31 3.75
N LEU A 10 -1.28 9.33 3.21
CA LEU A 10 -1.01 9.26 1.78
C LEU A 10 -0.60 7.84 1.40
N GLY A 11 -1.56 7.06 0.94
CA GLY A 11 -1.43 5.65 0.59
C GLY A 11 -2.44 4.79 1.35
N GLY A 12 -3.16 3.95 0.63
CA GLY A 12 -4.19 3.02 1.11
C GLY A 12 -3.76 1.55 1.05
N GLY A 13 -2.46 1.28 1.12
CA GLY A 13 -1.91 -0.06 1.36
C GLY A 13 -1.91 -0.43 2.84
N PRO A 14 -1.35 -1.61 3.22
CA PRO A 14 -1.37 -2.10 4.60
C PRO A 14 -0.84 -1.10 5.64
N ALA A 15 0.23 -0.37 5.32
CA ALA A 15 0.79 0.64 6.20
C ALA A 15 -0.19 1.79 6.47
N GLY A 16 -0.81 2.34 5.42
CA GLY A 16 -1.75 3.45 5.55
C GLY A 16 -3.07 3.05 6.20
N LEU A 17 -3.59 1.87 5.86
CA LEU A 17 -4.79 1.31 6.49
C LEU A 17 -4.57 1.05 7.99
N THR A 18 -3.43 0.48 8.36
CA THR A 18 -3.05 0.27 9.77
C THR A 18 -2.91 1.59 10.52
N ALA A 19 -2.21 2.58 9.93
CA ALA A 19 -2.09 3.91 10.51
C ALA A 19 -3.47 4.57 10.71
N GLY A 20 -4.38 4.39 9.76
CA GLY A 20 -5.76 4.84 9.86
C GLY A 20 -6.49 4.24 11.06
N ILE A 21 -6.47 2.90 11.18
CA ILE A 21 -7.08 2.16 12.29
C ILE A 21 -6.63 2.74 13.64
N TYR A 22 -5.32 2.92 13.83
CA TYR A 22 -4.77 3.43 15.09
C TYR A 22 -5.14 4.89 15.34
N ALA A 23 -5.05 5.74 14.31
CA ALA A 23 -5.38 7.16 14.43
C ALA A 23 -6.87 7.39 14.72
N ALA A 24 -7.76 6.67 14.04
CA ALA A 24 -9.21 6.76 14.28
C ALA A 24 -9.60 6.22 15.66
N ARG A 25 -8.98 5.14 16.13
CA ARG A 25 -9.13 4.66 17.53
C ARG A 25 -8.71 5.69 18.57
N ALA A 26 -7.74 6.55 18.25
CA ALA A 26 -7.34 7.69 19.06
C ALA A 26 -8.30 8.90 18.93
N ARG A 27 -9.48 8.70 18.35
CA ARG A 27 -10.53 9.71 18.11
C ARG A 27 -10.04 10.91 17.29
N ARG A 28 -9.14 10.66 16.34
CA ARG A 28 -8.72 11.67 15.37
C ARG A 28 -9.62 11.61 14.13
N ARG A 29 -9.87 12.76 13.53
CA ARG A 29 -10.50 12.84 12.22
C ARG A 29 -9.45 12.54 11.15
N VAL A 30 -9.56 11.40 10.48
CA VAL A 30 -8.53 10.85 9.59
C VAL A 30 -9.08 10.69 8.19
N LEU A 31 -8.28 11.10 7.20
CA LEU A 31 -8.54 10.78 5.79
C LEU A 31 -7.36 10.03 5.20
N ILE A 32 -7.64 8.84 4.66
CA ILE A 32 -6.72 8.06 3.84
C ILE A 32 -6.98 8.38 2.37
N LEU A 33 -5.94 8.79 1.66
CA LEU A 33 -5.94 9.06 0.23
C LEU A 33 -5.14 7.97 -0.49
N ASP A 34 -5.74 7.32 -1.48
CA ASP A 34 -5.02 6.41 -2.38
C ASP A 34 -5.24 6.83 -3.83
N THR A 35 -4.21 6.70 -4.68
CA THR A 35 -4.28 7.09 -6.10
C THR A 35 -4.91 6.03 -7.00
N GLY A 36 -5.07 4.81 -6.49
CA GLY A 36 -5.66 3.66 -7.16
C GLY A 36 -6.60 2.88 -6.24
N THR A 37 -6.56 1.55 -6.37
CA THR A 37 -7.36 0.64 -5.56
C THR A 37 -6.70 0.41 -4.20
N LEU A 38 -7.51 0.28 -3.15
CA LEU A 38 -7.03 0.01 -1.79
C LEU A 38 -6.33 -1.35 -1.71
N GLY A 39 -5.27 -1.41 -0.89
CA GLY A 39 -4.44 -2.58 -0.68
C GLY A 39 -3.00 -2.44 -1.18
N GLY A 40 -2.68 -1.38 -1.94
CA GLY A 40 -1.33 -1.18 -2.44
C GLY A 40 -0.83 -2.39 -3.25
N GLN A 41 0.43 -2.79 -3.08
CA GLN A 41 0.97 -3.98 -3.75
C GLN A 41 0.26 -5.27 -3.35
N THR A 42 -0.21 -5.38 -2.10
CA THR A 42 -0.86 -6.59 -1.58
C THR A 42 -2.09 -6.96 -2.40
N VAL A 43 -2.84 -5.99 -2.95
CA VAL A 43 -4.06 -6.29 -3.72
C VAL A 43 -3.80 -7.13 -4.99
N LEU A 44 -2.56 -7.11 -5.49
CA LEU A 44 -2.13 -7.83 -6.67
C LEU A 44 -1.69 -9.27 -6.34
N THR A 45 -1.45 -9.59 -5.07
CA THR A 45 -0.97 -10.89 -4.64
C THR A 45 -2.07 -11.94 -4.72
N HIS A 46 -1.83 -13.02 -5.48
CA HIS A 46 -2.78 -14.12 -5.66
C HIS A 46 -3.02 -14.90 -4.36
N ALA A 47 -1.96 -15.26 -3.65
CA ALA A 47 -2.02 -16.01 -2.40
C ALA A 47 -1.12 -15.36 -1.34
N VAL A 48 -1.66 -15.16 -0.14
CA VAL A 48 -0.93 -14.69 1.04
C VAL A 48 -1.03 -15.77 2.11
N ALA A 49 0.12 -16.28 2.55
CA ALA A 49 0.22 -17.34 3.55
C ALA A 49 1.10 -16.95 4.76
N ASN A 50 1.60 -15.72 4.79
CA ASN A 50 2.59 -15.24 5.76
C ASN A 50 2.11 -14.04 6.59
N TYR A 51 0.81 -13.73 6.58
CA TYR A 51 0.25 -12.65 7.40
C TYR A 51 -0.22 -13.19 8.77
N PRO A 52 0.42 -12.81 9.90
CA PRO A 52 0.09 -13.37 11.20
C PRO A 52 -1.39 -13.21 11.57
N GLY A 53 -2.01 -14.29 12.05
CA GLY A 53 -3.44 -14.32 12.39
C GLY A 53 -4.36 -14.58 11.19
N VAL A 54 -3.84 -14.63 9.97
CA VAL A 54 -4.59 -14.98 8.74
C VAL A 54 -3.87 -16.14 8.04
N PRO A 55 -4.28 -17.40 8.27
CA PRO A 55 -3.54 -18.58 7.79
C PRO A 55 -3.33 -18.61 6.28
N THR A 56 -4.37 -18.37 5.49
CA THR A 56 -4.29 -18.26 4.02
C THR A 56 -5.42 -17.37 3.53
N THR A 57 -5.13 -16.50 2.56
CA THR A 57 -6.10 -15.59 1.96
C THR A 57 -5.59 -15.09 0.60
N THR A 58 -6.42 -14.37 -0.14
CA THR A 58 -5.94 -13.57 -1.27
C THR A 58 -5.52 -12.18 -0.81
N GLY A 59 -4.62 -11.55 -1.55
CA GLY A 59 -4.21 -10.17 -1.27
C GLY A 59 -5.37 -9.16 -1.31
N ARG A 60 -6.38 -9.43 -2.15
CA ARG A 60 -7.61 -8.64 -2.25
C ARG A 60 -8.48 -8.74 -0.99
N GLU A 61 -8.74 -9.94 -0.51
CA GLU A 61 -9.54 -10.18 0.71
C GLU A 61 -8.88 -9.55 1.93
N LEU A 62 -7.57 -9.75 2.08
CA LEU A 62 -6.80 -9.17 3.17
C LEU A 62 -6.86 -7.63 3.15
N SER A 63 -6.69 -7.03 1.97
CA SER A 63 -6.76 -5.58 1.79
C SER A 63 -8.15 -5.01 2.08
N GLN A 64 -9.20 -5.72 1.67
CA GLN A 64 -10.60 -5.35 1.94
C GLN A 64 -10.91 -5.44 3.43
N ALA A 65 -10.43 -6.48 4.13
CA ALA A 65 -10.61 -6.64 5.56
C ALA A 65 -9.97 -5.47 6.34
N MET A 66 -8.72 -5.11 6.01
CA MET A 66 -8.05 -3.95 6.61
C MET A 66 -8.80 -2.64 6.32
N ALA A 67 -9.25 -2.44 5.08
CA ALA A 67 -9.99 -1.24 4.70
C ALA A 67 -11.34 -1.13 5.41
N GLN A 68 -12.04 -2.26 5.58
CA GLN A 68 -13.29 -2.30 6.33
C GLN A 68 -13.05 -1.96 7.81
N GLN A 69 -12.04 -2.58 8.43
CA GLN A 69 -11.68 -2.29 9.82
C GLN A 69 -11.34 -0.81 10.03
N ALA A 70 -10.61 -0.18 9.10
CA ALA A 70 -10.33 1.26 9.17
C ALA A 70 -11.62 2.10 9.13
N ARG A 71 -12.57 1.77 8.24
CA ARG A 71 -13.87 2.45 8.16
C ARG A 71 -14.70 2.26 9.43
N ASP A 72 -14.70 1.05 10.00
CA ASP A 72 -15.46 0.74 11.21
C ASP A 72 -15.01 1.58 12.42
N PHE A 73 -13.73 1.96 12.48
CA PHE A 73 -13.21 2.90 13.48
C PHE A 73 -13.43 4.39 13.13
N GLY A 74 -13.95 4.70 11.95
CA GLY A 74 -14.29 6.06 11.52
C GLY A 74 -13.28 6.73 10.59
N CYS A 75 -12.37 5.97 9.96
CA CYS A 75 -11.55 6.55 8.89
C CYS A 75 -12.39 6.88 7.66
N GLU A 76 -12.23 8.10 7.14
CA GLU A 76 -12.62 8.41 5.77
C GLU A 76 -11.55 7.87 4.82
N ILE A 77 -11.97 7.25 3.71
CA ILE A 77 -11.05 6.68 2.72
C ILE A 77 -11.49 7.13 1.33
N LYS A 78 -10.59 7.78 0.58
CA LYS A 78 -10.79 8.15 -0.82
C LYS A 78 -9.79 7.42 -1.71
N ALA A 79 -10.30 6.43 -2.43
CA ALA A 79 -9.60 5.77 -3.51
C ALA A 79 -9.60 6.64 -4.79
N PHE A 80 -8.69 6.34 -5.73
CA PHE A 80 -8.54 7.07 -7.00
C PHE A 80 -8.33 8.59 -6.85
N ALA A 81 -7.83 9.05 -5.70
CA ALA A 81 -7.56 10.45 -5.39
C ALA A 81 -6.15 10.83 -5.83
N ARG A 82 -6.00 11.26 -7.09
CA ARG A 82 -4.70 11.68 -7.63
C ARG A 82 -4.21 12.98 -6.99
N ILE A 83 -3.05 12.93 -6.35
CA ILE A 83 -2.40 14.10 -5.75
C ILE A 83 -1.69 14.90 -6.85
N ALA A 84 -1.88 16.22 -6.83
CA ALA A 84 -1.21 17.17 -7.71
C ALA A 84 0.00 17.81 -7.04
N SER A 85 -0.12 18.19 -5.77
CA SER A 85 0.96 18.77 -4.99
C SER A 85 0.77 18.57 -3.50
N LEU A 86 1.87 18.69 -2.76
CA LEU A 86 1.95 18.58 -1.31
C LEU A 86 2.72 19.77 -0.77
N ASP A 87 2.26 20.35 0.33
CA ASP A 87 3.07 21.25 1.16
C ASP A 87 3.03 20.72 2.60
N LEU A 88 4.17 20.23 3.05
CA LEU A 88 4.35 19.63 4.37
C LEU A 88 5.28 20.46 5.27
N SER A 89 5.77 21.60 4.77
CA SER A 89 6.83 22.39 5.39
C SER A 89 6.35 23.20 6.61
N GLY A 90 5.12 23.71 6.56
CA GLY A 90 4.51 24.48 7.64
C GLY A 90 3.84 23.63 8.73
N GLU A 91 3.30 24.28 9.76
CA GLU A 91 2.55 23.59 10.84
C GLU A 91 1.31 22.86 10.31
N VAL A 92 0.61 23.48 9.35
CA VAL A 92 -0.52 22.87 8.65
C VAL A 92 -0.02 22.20 7.38
N LYS A 93 -0.28 20.91 7.26
CA LYS A 93 0.00 20.10 6.08
C LYS A 93 -1.12 20.30 5.07
N SER A 94 -0.79 20.41 3.79
CA SER A 94 -1.80 20.50 2.74
C SER A 94 -1.51 19.59 1.55
N VAL A 95 -2.59 19.04 1.00
CA VAL A 95 -2.60 18.16 -0.16
C VAL A 95 -3.57 18.76 -1.17
N THR A 96 -3.10 19.00 -2.38
CA THR A 96 -3.96 19.43 -3.49
C THR A 96 -4.17 18.25 -4.42
N LEU A 97 -5.43 17.89 -4.67
CA LEU A 97 -5.81 16.84 -5.62
C LEU A 97 -5.86 17.41 -7.05
N LYS A 98 -5.76 16.54 -8.05
CA LYS A 98 -5.82 16.92 -9.48
C LYS A 98 -7.14 17.57 -9.89
N ASN A 99 -8.22 17.33 -9.15
CA ASN A 99 -9.52 17.99 -9.37
C ASN A 99 -9.64 19.38 -8.71
N GLY A 100 -8.54 19.92 -8.15
CA GLY A 100 -8.51 21.22 -7.49
C GLY A 100 -8.92 21.19 -6.01
N THR A 101 -9.36 20.05 -5.47
CA THR A 101 -9.69 19.95 -4.04
C THR A 101 -8.43 20.10 -3.21
N ARG A 102 -8.43 21.07 -2.29
CA ARG A 102 -7.36 21.24 -1.30
C ARG A 102 -7.81 20.67 0.04
N LEU A 103 -6.96 19.87 0.66
CA LEU A 103 -7.20 19.22 1.95
C LEU A 103 -6.11 19.62 2.92
N THR A 104 -6.47 19.84 4.18
CA THR A 104 -5.55 20.27 5.23
C THR A 104 -5.59 19.38 6.46
N ALA A 105 -4.44 19.24 7.13
CA ALA A 105 -4.34 18.54 8.41
C ALA A 105 -3.19 19.05 9.28
N ARG A 106 -3.21 18.71 10.57
CA ARG A 106 -2.11 19.01 11.50
C ARG A 106 -0.91 18.08 11.29
N ALA A 107 -1.16 16.86 10.85
CA ALA A 107 -0.13 15.88 10.54
C ALA A 107 -0.40 15.15 9.23
N ALA A 108 0.67 14.60 8.64
CA ALA A 108 0.59 13.75 7.47
C ALA A 108 1.43 12.48 7.71
N ILE A 109 0.92 11.33 7.25
CA ILE A 109 1.64 10.06 7.24
C ILE A 109 1.85 9.66 5.78
N ILE A 110 3.10 9.47 5.38
CA ILE A 110 3.47 9.03 4.02
C ILE A 110 3.56 7.50 4.02
N ALA A 111 2.65 6.85 3.30
CA ALA A 111 2.52 5.40 3.20
C ALA A 111 2.36 4.96 1.73
N THR A 112 3.05 5.64 0.82
CA THR A 112 2.88 5.51 -0.64
C THR A 112 3.44 4.20 -1.22
N GLY A 113 4.14 3.42 -0.42
CA GLY A 113 4.71 2.13 -0.82
C GLY A 113 5.83 2.27 -1.86
N GLY A 114 6.10 1.16 -2.54
CA GLY A 114 7.02 1.05 -3.67
C GLY A 114 6.42 0.21 -4.78
N VAL A 115 7.01 0.28 -5.97
CA VAL A 115 6.64 -0.54 -7.13
C VAL A 115 7.91 -1.28 -7.58
N PRO A 116 7.87 -2.61 -7.73
CA PRO A 116 9.00 -3.35 -8.28
C PRO A 116 9.37 -2.82 -9.67
N ARG A 117 10.67 -2.84 -9.97
CA ARG A 117 11.14 -2.53 -11.33
C ARG A 117 10.91 -3.75 -12.20
N THR A 118 10.19 -3.57 -13.30
CA THR A 118 9.99 -4.61 -14.31
C THR A 118 11.21 -4.71 -15.23
N LEU A 119 11.37 -5.87 -15.87
CA LEU A 119 12.42 -6.12 -16.87
C LEU A 119 12.07 -5.50 -18.24
N GLY A 120 10.79 -5.32 -18.52
CA GLY A 120 10.30 -4.76 -19.78
C GLY A 120 10.44 -5.74 -20.94
N VAL A 121 10.29 -7.04 -20.67
CA VAL A 121 10.44 -8.12 -21.67
C VAL A 121 9.09 -8.72 -22.05
N ASP A 122 9.03 -9.27 -23.26
CA ASP A 122 7.82 -9.92 -23.78
C ASP A 122 7.37 -11.05 -22.84
N GLY A 123 6.10 -11.00 -22.44
CA GLY A 123 5.48 -12.00 -21.57
C GLY A 123 5.59 -11.74 -20.06
N GLU A 124 6.33 -10.72 -19.62
CA GLU A 124 6.50 -10.42 -18.17
C GLU A 124 5.14 -10.21 -17.47
N ASP A 125 4.26 -9.39 -18.04
CA ASP A 125 2.93 -9.13 -17.51
C ASP A 125 2.05 -10.39 -17.45
N ARG A 126 2.21 -11.29 -18.44
CA ARG A 126 1.43 -12.53 -18.54
C ARG A 126 1.83 -13.54 -17.46
N PHE A 127 3.11 -13.60 -17.11
CA PHE A 127 3.65 -14.59 -16.17
C PHE A 127 3.83 -14.05 -14.74
N THR A 128 3.59 -12.76 -14.51
CA THR A 128 3.54 -12.18 -13.15
C THR A 128 2.52 -12.92 -12.29
N GLY A 129 2.97 -13.39 -11.12
CA GLY A 129 2.17 -14.21 -10.21
C GLY A 129 1.95 -15.66 -10.65
N HIS A 130 2.47 -16.05 -11.82
CA HIS A 130 2.36 -17.40 -12.41
C HIS A 130 3.73 -17.94 -12.84
N GLY A 131 4.78 -17.58 -12.10
CA GLY A 131 6.17 -17.95 -12.39
C GLY A 131 7.15 -16.78 -12.32
N ILE A 132 6.69 -15.55 -12.53
CA ILE A 132 7.46 -14.33 -12.24
C ILE A 132 7.01 -13.76 -10.89
N SER A 133 7.95 -13.64 -9.96
CA SER A 133 7.78 -13.04 -8.65
C SER A 133 8.77 -11.89 -8.44
N TYR A 134 8.39 -10.94 -7.58
CA TYR A 134 9.22 -9.82 -7.16
C TYR A 134 9.61 -9.89 -5.67
N CYS A 135 9.27 -10.99 -4.97
CA CYS A 135 9.52 -11.17 -3.55
C CYS A 135 9.77 -12.66 -3.26
N ALA A 136 11.03 -13.06 -3.06
CA ALA A 136 11.37 -14.44 -2.77
C ALA A 136 10.83 -14.87 -1.39
N THR A 137 10.86 -13.97 -0.41
CA THR A 137 10.23 -14.22 0.92
C THR A 137 8.73 -14.52 0.82
N CYS A 138 8.04 -14.03 -0.21
CA CYS A 138 6.62 -14.21 -0.40
C CYS A 138 6.30 -15.55 -1.09
N ASP A 139 7.03 -15.87 -2.16
CA ASP A 139 6.66 -16.94 -3.07
C ASP A 139 7.63 -18.13 -3.10
N GLY A 140 8.81 -18.02 -2.47
CA GLY A 140 9.89 -19.00 -2.57
C GLY A 140 9.49 -20.41 -2.13
N ASP A 141 8.65 -20.54 -1.10
CA ASP A 141 8.14 -21.82 -0.59
C ASP A 141 7.38 -22.61 -1.68
N PHE A 142 6.64 -21.91 -2.57
CA PHE A 142 5.89 -22.52 -3.66
C PHE A 142 6.77 -23.14 -4.76
N PHE A 143 8.05 -22.80 -4.81
CA PHE A 143 9.01 -23.29 -5.80
C PHE A 143 10.01 -24.30 -5.23
N THR A 144 9.73 -24.85 -4.04
CA THR A 144 10.60 -25.84 -3.39
C THR A 144 10.90 -27.02 -4.32
N GLY A 145 12.19 -27.29 -4.55
CA GLY A 145 12.66 -28.38 -5.41
C GLY A 145 12.60 -28.11 -6.92
N LEU A 146 12.20 -26.90 -7.34
CA LEU A 146 12.19 -26.49 -8.74
C LEU A 146 13.42 -25.61 -9.06
N PRO A 147 13.93 -25.67 -10.30
CA PRO A 147 14.95 -24.72 -10.74
C PRO A 147 14.35 -23.32 -10.85
N ILE A 148 15.03 -22.32 -10.29
CA ILE A 148 14.65 -20.91 -10.34
C ILE A 148 15.81 -20.05 -10.87
N ALA A 149 15.49 -18.81 -11.25
CA ALA A 149 16.47 -17.80 -11.61
C ALA A 149 16.16 -16.49 -10.89
N VAL A 150 17.20 -15.80 -10.42
CA VAL A 150 17.09 -14.46 -9.83
C VAL A 150 17.69 -13.43 -10.80
N VAL A 151 16.95 -12.35 -11.05
CA VAL A 151 17.36 -11.31 -11.99
C VAL A 151 17.77 -10.05 -11.24
N GLY A 152 19.07 -9.77 -11.24
CA GLY A 152 19.67 -8.60 -10.61
C GLY A 152 21.12 -8.87 -10.19
N GLY A 153 21.87 -7.82 -9.85
CA GLY A 153 23.27 -7.92 -9.42
C GLY A 153 23.62 -7.03 -8.23
N GLY A 154 22.62 -6.48 -7.56
CA GLY A 154 22.80 -5.72 -6.31
C GLY A 154 22.56 -6.59 -5.09
N ASN A 155 22.70 -6.01 -3.90
CA ASN A 155 22.57 -6.72 -2.61
C ASN A 155 21.26 -7.51 -2.50
N SER A 156 20.11 -6.90 -2.84
CA SER A 156 18.82 -7.59 -2.76
C SER A 156 18.74 -8.84 -3.64
N ALA A 157 19.38 -8.84 -4.80
CA ALA A 157 19.40 -10.02 -5.68
C ALA A 157 20.30 -11.14 -5.11
N LEU A 158 21.37 -10.77 -4.42
CA LEU A 158 22.25 -11.75 -3.75
C LEU A 158 21.62 -12.32 -2.47
N GLU A 159 20.88 -11.51 -1.73
CA GLU A 159 20.19 -11.91 -0.50
C GLU A 159 18.98 -12.82 -0.77
N GLU A 160 18.28 -12.62 -1.89
CA GLU A 160 17.07 -13.36 -2.26
C GLU A 160 17.34 -14.62 -3.12
N ALA A 161 18.60 -14.89 -3.51
CA ALA A 161 19.01 -16.06 -4.31
C ALA A 161 19.35 -17.28 -3.44
#